data_AF-A0A951A776-F1
#
_entry.id   AF-A0A951A776-F1
#
_cell.length_a   1.000
_cell.length_b   1.000
_cell.length_c   1.000
_cell.angle_alpha   90.00
_cell.angle_beta   90.00
_cell.angle_gamma   90.00
#
_symmetry.space_group_name_H-M   'P 1'
#
loop_
_entity.id
_entity.type
_entity.pdbx_description
1 polymer ?
#
loop_
_entity_poly.entity_id
_entity_poly.type
_entity_poly.pdbx_seq_one_letter_code
_entity_poly.pdbx_strand_id
1 'polypeptide(L)'
;KGVSILHFLGGVAIDLKGARAVSQTKMTISQRGEVHGVPCDVVCTGRFYDFLEKRAGRWGLVLRQPIYEKDRLDPVDPAATLKLDQGLLRRFPEGYRHLAYLQTQIGYEVKRDMPGLRGPEIEALYRRGSAWLEGKDKT
;
A
#
# COMPACT_ATOMS: atom_id res chain seq x y z
N LYS A 1 -23.08 -2.05 -1.52
CA LYS A 1 -22.05 -1.93 -2.58
C LYS A 1 -20.80 -2.66 -2.10
N GLY A 2 -20.54 -3.86 -2.61
CA GLY A 2 -19.32 -4.59 -2.28
C GLY A 2 -18.17 -4.06 -3.12
N VAL A 3 -17.04 -3.74 -2.50
CA VAL A 3 -15.79 -3.47 -3.20
C VAL A 3 -15.10 -4.80 -3.42
N SER A 4 -14.79 -5.14 -4.68
CA SER A 4 -14.03 -6.35 -5.01
C SER A 4 -12.55 -6.06 -4.82
N ILE A 5 -12.09 -6.15 -3.57
CA ILE A 5 -10.69 -5.90 -3.19
C ILE A 5 -10.13 -7.16 -2.52
N LEU A 6 -9.05 -7.68 -3.07
CA LEU A 6 -8.32 -8.83 -2.55
C LEU A 6 -6.91 -8.42 -2.19
N HIS A 7 -6.44 -8.89 -1.04
CA HIS A 7 -5.04 -8.74 -0.63
C HIS A 7 -4.38 -10.11 -0.67
N PHE A 8 -3.33 -10.24 -1.46
CA PHE A 8 -2.43 -11.38 -1.42
C PHE A 8 -1.19 -11.01 -0.62
N LEU A 9 -0.82 -11.86 0.34
CA LEU A 9 0.40 -11.68 1.16
C LEU A 9 1.44 -12.70 0.71
N GLY A 10 2.64 -12.20 0.43
CA GLY A 10 3.80 -12.99 0.04
C GLY A 10 4.79 -13.17 1.18
N GLY A 11 6.07 -13.29 0.83
CA GLY A 11 7.16 -13.47 1.80
C GLY A 11 7.21 -12.38 2.86
N VAL A 12 7.60 -12.78 4.07
CA VAL A 12 7.71 -11.93 5.25
C VAL A 12 9.14 -12.01 5.80
N ALA A 13 9.72 -10.85 6.08
CA ALA A 13 10.94 -10.73 6.88
C ALA A 13 10.61 -10.02 8.20
N ILE A 14 11.21 -10.44 9.31
CA ILE A 14 10.95 -9.88 10.64
C ILE A 14 12.27 -9.58 11.33
N ASP A 15 12.47 -8.32 11.69
CA ASP A 15 13.51 -7.88 12.61
C ASP A 15 12.93 -7.87 14.03
N LEU A 16 13.48 -8.68 14.93
CA LEU A 16 12.97 -8.87 16.30
C LEU A 16 13.99 -8.36 17.32
N LYS A 17 13.55 -7.51 18.25
CA LYS A 17 14.35 -7.03 19.39
C LYS A 17 13.54 -7.03 20.68
N GLY A 18 13.74 -8.07 21.50
CA GLY A 18 13.02 -8.24 22.76
C GLY A 18 11.51 -8.34 22.55
N ALA A 19 10.76 -7.40 23.13
CA ALA A 19 9.30 -7.34 23.02
C ALA A 19 8.81 -6.56 21.79
N ARG A 20 9.69 -6.08 20.91
CA ARG A 20 9.33 -5.29 19.73
C ARG A 20 9.83 -5.94 18.45
N ALA A 21 9.07 -5.79 17.38
CA ALA A 21 9.45 -6.25 16.06
C ALA A 21 9.04 -5.26 14.96
N VAL A 22 9.76 -5.30 13.85
CA VAL A 22 9.37 -4.72 12.57
C VAL A 22 9.20 -5.87 11.58
N SER A 23 8.05 -5.97 10.94
CA SER A 23 7.86 -6.94 9.84
C SER A 23 7.69 -6.25 8.50
N GLN A 24 8.29 -6.84 7.47
CA GLN A 24 8.11 -6.45 6.08
C GLN A 24 7.41 -7.58 5.34
N THR A 25 6.13 -7.39 5.00
CA THR A 25 5.33 -8.39 4.28
C THR A 25 5.10 -7.91 2.86
N LYS A 26 5.59 -8.65 1.85
CA LYS A 26 5.25 -8.37 0.45
C LYS A 26 3.75 -8.54 0.25
N MET A 27 3.12 -7.63 -0.50
CA MET A 27 1.69 -7.70 -0.75
C MET A 27 1.32 -7.25 -2.16
N THR A 28 0.19 -7.75 -2.64
CA THR A 28 -0.49 -7.24 -3.83
C THR A 28 -1.95 -6.98 -3.49
N ILE A 29 -2.44 -5.80 -3.86
CA ILE A 29 -3.85 -5.43 -3.82
C ILE A 29 -4.42 -5.57 -5.22
N SER A 30 -5.41 -6.44 -5.38
CA SER A 30 -6.19 -6.57 -6.60
C SER A 30 -7.56 -5.96 -6.37
N GLN A 31 -7.93 -4.95 -7.15
CA GLN A 31 -9.23 -4.31 -7.06
C GLN A 31 -9.92 -4.27 -8.41
N ARG A 32 -11.18 -4.69 -8.47
CA ARG A 32 -12.04 -4.52 -9.65
C ARG A 32 -12.97 -3.34 -9.47
N GLY A 33 -13.10 -2.51 -10.51
CA GLY A 33 -14.01 -1.36 -10.53
C GLY A 33 -14.26 -0.85 -11.94
N GLU A 34 -15.28 0.00 -12.10
CA GLU A 34 -15.53 0.69 -13.37
C GLU A 34 -14.66 1.95 -13.48
N VAL A 35 -14.02 2.13 -14.62
CA VAL A 35 -13.30 3.36 -14.98
C VAL A 35 -13.88 3.86 -16.29
N HIS A 36 -14.54 5.02 -16.24
CA HIS A 36 -15.23 5.61 -17.40
C HIS A 36 -16.25 4.65 -18.06
N GLY A 37 -16.94 3.84 -17.26
CA GLY A 37 -17.89 2.83 -17.73
C GLY A 37 -17.25 1.54 -18.27
N VAL A 38 -15.92 1.40 -18.22
CA VAL A 38 -15.20 0.18 -18.60
C VAL A 38 -14.83 -0.61 -17.33
N PRO A 39 -15.21 -1.90 -17.21
CA PRO A 39 -14.73 -2.74 -16.13
C PRO A 39 -13.21 -2.93 -16.22
N CYS A 40 -12.50 -2.61 -15.14
CA CYS A 40 -11.05 -2.71 -15.05
C CYS A 40 -10.61 -3.42 -13.77
N ASP A 41 -9.47 -4.08 -13.86
CA ASP A 41 -8.70 -4.56 -12.71
C ASP A 41 -7.49 -3.68 -12.50
N VAL A 42 -7.23 -3.32 -11.25
CA VAL A 42 -5.96 -2.76 -10.82
C VAL A 42 -5.21 -3.78 -9.97
N VAL A 43 -3.91 -3.88 -10.22
CA VAL A 43 -2.97 -4.65 -9.41
C VAL A 43 -1.92 -3.69 -8.88
N CYS A 44 -1.90 -3.48 -7.56
CA CYS A 44 -0.91 -2.65 -6.89
C CYS A 44 -0.02 -3.53 -6.01
N THR A 45 1.27 -3.57 -6.31
CA THR A 45 2.26 -4.35 -5.56
C THR A 45 3.03 -3.43 -4.63
N GLY A 46 3.21 -3.89 -3.40
CA GLY A 46 3.95 -3.18 -2.38
C GLY A 46 4.42 -4.09 -1.25
N ARG A 47 4.63 -3.48 -0.10
CA ARG A 47 4.88 -4.19 1.15
C ARG A 47 4.24 -3.47 2.32
N PHE A 48 3.79 -4.22 3.31
CA PHE A 48 3.48 -3.66 4.62
C PHE A 48 4.76 -3.57 5.44
N TYR A 49 5.00 -2.41 6.03
CA TYR A 49 6.04 -2.17 7.03
C TYR A 49 5.33 -2.00 8.38
N ASP A 50 5.32 -3.06 9.17
CA ASP A 50 4.51 -3.17 10.36
C ASP A 50 5.36 -3.05 11.63
N PHE A 51 4.86 -2.32 12.62
CA PHE A 51 5.42 -2.32 13.98
C PHE A 51 4.59 -3.28 14.83
N LEU A 52 5.26 -4.17 15.55
CA LEU A 52 4.63 -5.11 16.45
C LEU A 52 5.22 -5.01 17.85
N GLU A 53 4.39 -5.21 18.87
CA GLU A 53 4.81 -5.29 20.26
C GLU A 53 4.19 -6.49 20.98
N LYS A 54 4.96 -7.12 21.85
CA LYS A 54 4.51 -8.17 22.74
C LYS A 54 4.17 -7.58 24.11
N ARG A 55 2.88 -7.56 24.46
CA ARG A 55 2.37 -7.10 25.77
C ARG A 55 1.67 -8.24 26.47
N ALA A 56 2.00 -8.48 27.75
CA ALA A 56 1.44 -9.59 28.54
C ALA A 56 1.46 -10.94 27.80
N GLY A 57 2.58 -11.26 27.14
CA GLY A 57 2.74 -12.52 26.42
C GLY A 57 2.16 -12.57 25.00
N ARG A 58 1.43 -11.54 24.55
CA ARG A 58 0.71 -11.52 23.26
C ARG A 58 1.26 -10.47 22.30
N TRP A 59 1.49 -10.86 21.04
CA TRP A 59 1.85 -9.93 19.97
C TRP A 59 0.63 -9.17 19.46
N GLY A 60 0.80 -7.87 19.24
CA GLY A 60 -0.18 -7.01 18.58
C GLY A 60 0.48 -6.16 17.51
N LEU A 61 -0.32 -5.78 16.51
CA LEU A 61 0.04 -4.79 15.49
C LEU A 61 -0.13 -3.39 16.09
N VAL A 62 0.96 -2.62 16.14
CA VAL A 62 0.98 -1.22 16.61
C VAL A 62 0.74 -0.27 15.44
N LEU A 63 1.42 -0.52 14.34
CA LEU A 63 1.30 0.26 13.11
C LEU A 63 1.36 -0.69 11.92
N ARG A 64 0.53 -0.41 10.91
CA ARG A 64 0.73 -0.92 9.55
C ARG A 64 0.89 0.24 8.59
N GLN A 65 2.06 0.34 7.97
CA GLN A 65 2.31 1.33 6.94
C GLN A 65 2.57 0.64 5.60
N PRO A 66 1.65 0.77 4.63
CA PRO A 66 1.92 0.35 3.26
C PRO A 66 3.04 1.18 2.64
N ILE A 67 3.91 0.50 1.91
CA ILE A 67 4.88 1.06 0.97
C ILE A 67 4.44 0.57 -0.42
N TYR A 68 4.06 1.49 -1.30
CA TYR A 68 3.56 1.15 -2.63
C TYR A 68 4.69 1.23 -3.65
N GLU A 69 4.95 0.13 -4.36
CA GLU A 69 6.15 0.00 -5.19
C GLU A 69 5.85 0.19 -6.68
N LYS A 70 4.75 -0.39 -7.17
CA LYS A 70 4.30 -0.28 -8.55
C LYS A 70 2.84 -0.70 -8.68
N ASP A 71 2.17 -0.20 -9.70
CA ASP A 71 0.84 -0.68 -10.06
C ASP A 71 0.59 -0.66 -11.58
N ARG A 72 -0.52 -1.29 -11.97
CA ARG A 72 -1.07 -1.25 -13.33
C ARG A 72 -2.58 -1.38 -13.28
N LEU A 73 -3.26 -0.83 -14.29
CA LEU A 73 -4.70 -0.93 -14.49
C LEU A 73 -4.94 -1.45 -15.90
N ASP A 74 -5.74 -2.51 -15.99
CA ASP A 74 -6.04 -3.21 -17.23
C ASP A 74 -7.57 -3.32 -17.38
N PRO A 75 -8.15 -3.04 -18.57
CA PRO A 75 -9.52 -3.43 -18.85
C PRO A 75 -9.70 -4.95 -18.71
N VAL A 76 -10.85 -5.37 -18.19
CA VAL A 76 -11.18 -6.81 -18.07
C VAL A 76 -11.41 -7.41 -19.44
N ASP A 77 -12.05 -6.67 -20.34
CA ASP A 77 -12.16 -7.02 -21.75
C ASP A 77 -10.86 -6.63 -22.48
N PRO A 78 -10.08 -7.58 -23.03
CA PRO A 78 -8.83 -7.28 -23.70
C PRO A 78 -8.99 -6.48 -25.00
N ALA A 79 -10.20 -6.40 -25.57
CA ALA A 79 -10.49 -5.58 -26.75
C ALA A 79 -10.89 -4.13 -26.40
N ALA A 80 -11.21 -3.86 -25.12
CA ALA A 80 -11.64 -2.54 -24.70
C ALA A 80 -10.47 -1.54 -24.74
N THR A 81 -10.74 -0.33 -25.22
CA THR A 81 -9.79 0.77 -25.18
C THR A 81 -10.09 1.67 -23.99
N LEU A 82 -9.09 1.92 -23.15
CA LEU A 82 -9.21 2.80 -21.99
C LEU A 82 -8.27 4.00 -22.12
N LYS A 83 -8.84 5.21 -22.21
CA LYS A 83 -8.08 6.46 -22.21
C LYS A 83 -8.17 7.13 -20.84
N LEU A 84 -7.07 7.08 -20.09
CA LEU A 84 -6.97 7.70 -18.76
C LEU A 84 -6.68 9.20 -18.86
N ASP A 85 -7.25 9.97 -17.94
CA ASP A 85 -6.88 11.38 -17.74
C ASP A 85 -5.45 11.46 -17.19
N GLN A 86 -4.52 11.83 -18.05
CA GLN A 86 -3.10 11.96 -17.72
C GLN A 86 -2.83 13.09 -16.70
N GLY A 87 -3.66 14.14 -16.71
CA GLY A 87 -3.56 15.23 -15.75
C GLY A 87 -3.89 14.78 -14.34
N LEU A 88 -4.97 14.02 -14.17
CA LEU A 88 -5.35 13.43 -12.89
C LEU A 88 -4.35 12.36 -12.44
N LEU A 89 -3.95 11.46 -13.34
CA LEU A 89 -3.03 10.35 -13.04
C LEU A 89 -1.67 10.85 -12.50
N ARG A 90 -1.16 11.96 -13.04
CA ARG A 90 0.10 12.60 -12.59
C ARG A 90 0.02 13.25 -11.21
N ARG A 91 -1.18 13.41 -10.62
CA ARG A 91 -1.33 13.94 -9.24
C ARG A 91 -1.02 12.90 -8.18
N PHE A 92 -0.93 11.62 -8.56
CA PHE A 92 -0.69 10.51 -7.65
C PHE A 92 0.74 9.98 -7.76
N PRO A 93 1.35 9.55 -6.65
CA PRO A 93 2.67 8.93 -6.68
C PRO A 93 2.71 7.67 -7.54
N GLU A 94 3.86 7.42 -8.16
CA GLU A 94 4.05 6.37 -9.16
C GLU A 94 3.68 4.97 -8.67
N GLY A 95 3.97 4.63 -7.41
CA GLY A 95 3.77 3.28 -6.89
C GLY A 95 2.31 2.82 -6.77
N TYR A 96 1.35 3.74 -6.79
CA TYR A 96 -0.08 3.44 -6.61
C TYR A 96 -1.00 4.37 -7.42
N ARG A 97 -0.50 4.99 -8.50
CA ARG A 97 -1.26 6.00 -9.24
C ARG A 97 -2.51 5.47 -9.91
N HIS A 98 -2.49 4.25 -10.40
CA HIS A 98 -3.63 3.64 -11.07
C HIS A 98 -4.67 3.17 -10.05
N LEU A 99 -4.23 2.66 -8.90
CA LEU A 99 -5.11 2.34 -7.78
C LEU A 99 -5.80 3.61 -7.27
N ALA A 100 -5.03 4.68 -7.07
CA ALA A 100 -5.54 5.98 -6.66
C ALA A 100 -6.53 6.55 -7.69
N TYR A 101 -6.21 6.42 -8.99
CA TYR A 101 -7.09 6.84 -10.07
C TYR A 101 -8.44 6.12 -9.99
N LEU A 102 -8.43 4.78 -9.96
CA LEU A 102 -9.65 3.98 -9.87
C LEU A 102 -10.45 4.32 -8.61
N GLN A 103 -9.79 4.43 -7.45
CA GLN A 103 -10.46 4.77 -6.19
C GLN A 103 -11.08 6.18 -6.20
N THR A 104 -10.43 7.15 -6.84
CA THR A 104 -10.97 8.50 -7.01
C THR A 104 -12.22 8.50 -7.89
N GLN A 105 -12.24 7.69 -8.97
CA GLN A 105 -13.42 7.58 -9.86
C GLN A 105 -14.66 7.05 -9.13
N ILE A 106 -14.47 6.22 -8.11
CA ILE A 106 -15.56 5.68 -7.30
C ILE A 106 -15.81 6.47 -6.00
N GLY A 107 -15.20 7.66 -5.85
CA GLY A 107 -15.51 8.64 -4.81
C GLY A 107 -14.66 8.58 -3.54
N TYR A 108 -13.57 7.82 -3.51
CA TYR A 108 -12.66 7.82 -2.36
C TYR A 108 -11.69 9.02 -2.38
N GLU A 109 -11.41 9.57 -1.21
CA GLU A 109 -10.28 10.48 -1.02
C GLU A 109 -9.00 9.65 -0.82
N VAL A 110 -8.02 9.87 -1.68
CA VAL A 110 -6.76 9.10 -1.69
C VAL A 110 -5.62 9.95 -1.15
N LYS A 111 -4.93 9.43 -0.12
CA LYS A 111 -3.69 10.01 0.42
C LYS A 111 -2.61 10.04 -0.66
N ARG A 112 -1.83 11.12 -0.69
CA ARG A 112 -0.78 11.36 -1.70
C ARG A 112 0.64 11.28 -1.14
N ASP A 113 0.76 11.12 0.17
CA ASP A 113 1.98 11.10 0.96
C ASP A 113 2.33 9.67 1.45
N MET A 114 1.70 8.65 0.86
CA MET A 114 2.04 7.26 1.18
C MET A 114 3.45 6.92 0.68
N PRO A 115 4.30 6.25 1.48
CA PRO A 115 5.65 5.89 1.10
C PRO A 115 5.73 5.09 -0.21
N GLY A 116 6.67 5.48 -1.06
CA GLY A 116 7.06 4.75 -2.28
C GLY A 116 8.42 4.05 -2.14
N LEU A 117 9.08 3.74 -3.25
CA LEU A 117 10.42 3.13 -3.24
C LEU A 117 11.54 4.08 -2.80
N ARG A 118 11.32 5.40 -2.93
CA ARG A 118 12.32 6.45 -2.72
C ARG A 118 11.63 7.70 -2.16
N GLY A 119 12.41 8.57 -1.53
CA GLY A 119 11.94 9.85 -1.03
C GLY A 119 11.85 9.93 0.50
N PRO A 120 11.55 11.13 1.02
CA PRO A 120 11.61 11.41 2.45
C PRO A 120 10.63 10.57 3.28
N GLU A 121 9.50 10.15 2.71
CA GLU A 121 8.46 9.38 3.41
C GLU A 121 8.95 7.97 3.79
N ILE A 122 9.60 7.26 2.85
CA ILE A 122 10.16 5.92 3.12
C ILE A 122 11.39 6.02 4.03
N GLU A 123 12.23 7.04 3.85
CA GLU A 123 13.38 7.25 4.73
C GLU A 123 12.95 7.55 6.18
N ALA A 124 11.92 8.38 6.36
CA ALA A 124 11.35 8.67 7.67
C ALA A 124 10.73 7.42 8.30
N LEU A 125 10.01 6.61 7.51
CA LEU A 125 9.44 5.35 7.98
C LEU A 125 10.53 4.38 8.46
N TYR A 126 11.64 4.26 7.73
CA TYR A 126 12.77 3.41 8.13
C TYR A 126 13.50 3.93 9.36
N ARG A 127 13.71 5.24 9.49
CA ARG A 127 14.23 5.83 10.73
C ARG A 127 13.33 5.51 11.92
N ARG A 128 12.01 5.61 11.75
CA ARG A 128 11.04 5.23 12.79
C ARG A 128 11.08 3.75 13.11
N GLY A 129 11.21 2.87 12.11
CA GLY A 129 11.36 1.42 12.33
C GLY A 129 12.58 1.07 13.17
N SER A 130 13.73 1.68 12.87
CA SER A 130 14.94 1.52 13.70
C SER A 130 14.73 2.04 15.13
N ALA A 131 14.16 3.23 15.29
CA ALA A 131 13.86 3.79 16.61
C ALA A 131 12.84 2.95 17.39
N TRP A 132 11.87 2.33 16.71
CA TRP A 132 10.89 1.43 17.29
C TRP A 132 11.57 0.21 17.90
N LEU A 133 12.43 -0.48 17.14
CA LEU A 133 13.19 -1.64 17.63
C LEU A 133 14.08 -1.28 18.83
N GLU A 134 14.62 -0.06 18.87
CA GLU A 134 15.46 0.42 19.96
C GLU A 134 14.70 0.88 21.20
N GLY A 135 13.37 0.88 21.21
CA GLY A 135 12.60 1.38 22.35
C GLY A 135 12.45 2.91 22.39
N LYS A 136 12.93 3.63 21.37
CA LYS A 136 12.99 5.10 21.33
C LYS A 136 11.73 5.73 20.76
N ASP A 137 11.04 5.04 19.85
CA ASP A 137 9.73 5.44 19.35
C ASP A 137 8.63 4.94 20.32
N LYS A 138 7.72 5.83 20.70
CA LYS A 138 6.57 5.57 21.59
C LYS A 138 5.22 5.71 20.88
N THR A 139 5.24 5.88 19.55
CA THR A 139 4.04 6.08 18.71
C THR A 139 2.92 5.10 19.00
#